data_AF-A0A496UK15-F1
#
_entry.id   AF-A0A496UK15-F1
#
_cell.length_a   1.000
_cell.length_b   1.000
_cell.length_c   1.000
_cell.angle_alpha   90.00
_cell.angle_beta   90.00
_cell.angle_gamma   90.00
#
_symmetry.space_group_name_H-M   'P 1'
#
loop_
_entity.id
_entity.type
_entity.pdbx_description
1 polymer ?
#
loop_
_entity_poly.entity_id
_entity_poly.type
_entity_poly.pdbx_seq_one_letter_code
_entity_poly.pdbx_strand_id
1 'polypeptide(L)'
;MKFLVTVPPVITPSEPPSGAFLLAAGLVARGIDAGFLDLSLEYFRHIFSLSPQGRGYPAVMPALDYLLNNPRYNPQQHRTAVGVLNSSMKLFSKGFPGWKITLMDLVPPVTLHRPSELMKVCTEGNTPFTGFWEEYLLPILKRYSPETVLVSLSYLSQLTAGIDLILFLRRTGYKVIAGGSLLNSLSRTGMGYELVRSVLPESSLGDGSSFPGFDSGKEPFLSRLSWPSMPGEWNYVCGRPVVPYTLSTGCYWNRCLFCPDSSRKLTVYGHETFERFISTIPAAVMEKNPIIHFVDSAVPGKALEGVLPLLRQNKLDFYTFARPEGWISRIADRLSESGCLMLQLGAESGSRSLLDLFEKGIDPDTALKVLKECANAGIRSYVYMLLGLPGETDHDIEASLGFLEKAGDSIDFINFSIFNLPVNCDLTDRASEFGIDLLDHDSPDDAIRLYRPFLHNGQNPRIAARRAVSECFTEIPSVAEALRRTPRWFRTSHFPLIEIPGRISGFSTDQGPDTS
;
A
#
# COMPACT_ATOMS: atom_id res chain seq x y z
N MET A 1 18.78 16.56 15.26
CA MET A 1 17.78 16.18 14.25
C MET A 1 16.68 17.23 14.21
N LYS A 2 16.42 17.86 13.06
CA LYS A 2 15.33 18.84 12.94
C LYS A 2 13.97 18.15 12.88
N PHE A 3 13.83 17.13 12.02
CA PHE A 3 12.59 16.38 11.87
C PHE A 3 12.82 14.88 12.00
N LEU A 4 12.03 14.21 12.85
CA LEU A 4 11.89 12.76 12.83
C LEU A 4 10.54 12.41 12.19
N VAL A 5 10.55 11.91 10.96
CA VAL A 5 9.35 11.43 10.28
C VAL A 5 9.06 10.00 10.72
N THR A 6 7.85 9.77 11.21
CA THR A 6 7.45 8.47 11.73
C THR A 6 6.04 8.07 11.33
N VAL A 7 5.76 6.77 11.38
CA VAL A 7 4.48 6.16 11.03
C VAL A 7 4.04 5.26 12.17
N PRO A 8 2.84 5.44 12.74
CA PRO A 8 2.39 4.60 13.83
C PRO A 8 2.05 3.17 13.36
N PRO A 9 2.08 2.17 14.27
CA PRO A 9 1.81 0.76 13.99
C PRO A 9 0.50 0.54 13.25
N VAL A 10 0.54 -0.26 12.17
CA VAL A 10 -0.59 -0.92 11.46
C VAL A 10 -0.17 -1.44 10.09
N ILE A 11 0.87 -0.87 9.48
CA ILE A 11 1.32 -1.29 8.16
C ILE A 11 2.00 -2.66 8.23
N THR A 12 1.96 -3.41 7.14
CA THR A 12 2.72 -4.65 7.03
C THR A 12 4.23 -4.36 7.05
N PRO A 13 5.03 -4.99 7.92
CA PRO A 13 6.46 -4.68 8.11
C PRO A 13 7.36 -5.20 6.98
N SER A 14 6.86 -5.35 5.75
CA SER A 14 7.59 -5.90 4.59
C SER A 14 8.11 -4.83 3.62
N GLU A 15 7.62 -3.60 3.69
CA GLU A 15 8.12 -2.46 2.93
C GLU A 15 7.90 -1.13 3.68
N PRO A 16 8.71 -0.10 3.42
CA PRO A 16 8.53 1.22 4.02
C PRO A 16 7.22 1.89 3.59
N PRO A 17 6.48 2.55 4.52
CA PRO A 17 5.42 3.48 4.19
C PRO A 17 5.89 4.59 3.24
N SER A 18 5.47 4.52 1.98
CA SER A 18 6.02 5.35 0.90
C SER A 18 5.91 6.85 1.17
N GLY A 19 4.73 7.35 1.57
CA GLY A 19 4.53 8.79 1.80
C GLY A 19 5.47 9.38 2.87
N ALA A 20 5.66 8.66 3.98
CA ALA A 20 6.52 9.10 5.07
C ALA A 20 8.01 8.98 4.71
N PHE A 21 8.40 7.88 4.05
CA PHE A 21 9.75 7.70 3.55
C PHE A 21 10.12 8.80 2.54
N LEU A 22 9.25 9.06 1.57
CA LEU A 22 9.45 10.10 0.56
C LEU A 22 9.50 11.50 1.19
N LEU A 23 8.67 11.79 2.21
CA LEU A 23 8.75 13.04 2.99
C LEU A 23 10.13 13.26 3.60
N ALA A 24 10.65 12.25 4.31
CA ALA A 24 11.99 12.33 4.88
C ALA A 24 13.06 12.50 3.79
N ALA A 25 12.94 11.75 2.68
CA ALA A 25 13.86 11.84 1.57
C ALA A 25 13.87 13.23 0.90
N GLY A 26 12.70 13.85 0.75
CA GLY A 26 12.55 15.19 0.18
C GLY A 26 13.11 16.29 1.08
N LEU A 27 12.99 16.13 2.41
CA LEU A 27 13.61 17.03 3.41
C LEU A 27 15.13 16.94 3.35
N VAL A 28 15.69 15.72 3.36
CA VAL A 28 17.14 15.50 3.31
C VAL A 28 17.74 16.05 2.00
N ALA A 29 17.09 15.83 0.86
CA ALA A 29 17.52 16.36 -0.43
C ALA A 29 17.62 17.90 -0.48
N ARG A 30 16.96 18.58 0.47
CA ARG A 30 16.94 20.05 0.62
C ARG A 30 17.85 20.53 1.76
N GLY A 31 18.74 19.67 2.24
CA GLY A 31 19.71 20.00 3.29
C GLY A 31 19.10 20.09 4.69
N ILE A 32 17.90 19.55 4.89
CA ILE A 32 17.27 19.50 6.22
C ILE A 32 17.70 18.21 6.91
N ASP A 33 18.23 18.33 8.13
CA ASP A 33 18.54 17.20 9.02
C ASP A 33 17.25 16.48 9.44
N ALA A 34 16.88 15.44 8.67
CA ALA A 34 15.68 14.65 8.87
C ALA A 34 15.96 13.15 8.86
N GLY A 35 15.23 12.42 9.70
CA GLY A 35 15.27 10.96 9.77
C GLY A 35 13.92 10.31 9.51
N PHE A 36 13.93 9.05 9.09
CA PHE A 36 12.74 8.23 8.90
C PHE A 36 12.74 7.02 9.85
N LEU A 37 11.70 6.90 10.68
CA LEU A 37 11.52 5.81 11.63
C LEU A 37 10.13 5.17 11.47
N ASP A 38 10.09 3.96 10.94
CA ASP A 38 8.84 3.20 10.80
C ASP A 38 8.52 2.44 12.09
N LEU A 39 7.59 2.96 12.90
CA LEU A 39 7.21 2.31 14.15
C LEU A 39 6.33 1.08 13.92
N SER A 40 5.78 0.87 12.73
CA SER A 40 5.13 -0.41 12.42
C SER A 40 6.16 -1.53 12.42
N LEU A 41 7.23 -1.40 11.61
CA LEU A 41 8.31 -2.40 11.56
C LEU A 41 8.83 -2.75 12.95
N GLU A 42 9.16 -1.73 13.72
CA GLU A 42 9.76 -1.87 15.04
C GLU A 42 8.78 -2.46 16.07
N TYR A 43 7.49 -2.12 15.97
CA TYR A 43 6.45 -2.70 16.82
C TYR A 43 6.28 -4.21 16.58
N PHE A 44 6.24 -4.64 15.31
CA PHE A 44 6.18 -6.06 14.98
C PHE A 44 7.41 -6.81 15.51
N ARG A 45 8.61 -6.25 15.34
CA ARG A 45 9.86 -6.84 15.85
C ARG A 45 9.86 -6.91 17.38
N HIS A 46 9.37 -5.88 18.06
CA HIS A 46 9.21 -5.89 19.51
C HIS A 46 8.30 -7.03 19.95
N ILE A 47 7.11 -7.19 19.37
CA ILE A 47 6.21 -8.31 19.68
C ILE A 47 6.87 -9.67 19.40
N PHE A 48 7.57 -9.80 18.28
CA PHE A 48 8.29 -11.02 17.95
C PHE A 48 9.37 -11.36 18.97
N SER A 49 10.09 -10.35 19.49
CA SER A 49 11.10 -10.54 20.54
C SER A 49 10.51 -10.99 21.88
N LEU A 50 9.25 -10.63 22.17
CA LEU A 50 8.53 -11.04 23.37
C LEU A 50 7.92 -12.44 23.26
N SER A 51 8.03 -13.09 22.10
CA SER A 51 7.36 -14.38 21.88
C SER A 51 8.01 -15.50 22.71
N PRO A 52 7.22 -16.26 23.50
CA PRO A 52 7.75 -17.36 24.28
C PRO A 52 8.40 -18.43 23.40
N GLN A 53 9.46 -19.06 23.92
CA GLN A 53 10.20 -20.11 23.23
C GLN A 53 9.82 -21.49 23.76
N GLY A 54 9.94 -22.52 22.92
CA GLY A 54 9.77 -23.92 23.31
C GLY A 54 8.57 -24.62 22.66
N ARG A 55 8.35 -25.89 23.05
CA ARG A 55 7.32 -26.75 22.46
C ARG A 55 5.92 -26.17 22.70
N GLY A 56 5.16 -26.00 21.63
CA GLY A 56 3.79 -25.45 21.69
C GLY A 56 3.69 -23.95 21.43
N TYR A 57 4.82 -23.23 21.31
CA TYR A 57 4.85 -21.81 20.94
C TYR A 57 5.26 -21.61 19.47
N PRO A 58 4.89 -20.48 18.85
CA PRO A 58 5.28 -20.17 17.47
C PRO A 58 6.80 -20.05 17.32
N ALA A 59 7.38 -20.73 16.34
CA ALA A 59 8.82 -20.68 16.02
C ALA A 59 9.20 -19.39 15.26
N VAL A 60 9.09 -18.24 15.94
CA VAL A 60 9.20 -16.91 15.32
C VAL A 60 10.57 -16.66 14.68
N MET A 61 11.67 -17.01 15.36
CA MET A 61 13.02 -16.70 14.86
C MET A 61 13.35 -17.43 13.54
N PRO A 62 13.12 -18.76 13.40
CA PRO A 62 13.27 -19.43 12.10
C PRO A 62 12.36 -18.86 11.00
N ALA A 63 11.13 -18.46 11.35
CA ALA A 63 10.22 -17.86 10.37
C ALA A 63 10.72 -16.49 9.87
N LEU A 64 11.24 -15.64 10.78
CA LEU A 64 11.85 -14.37 10.42
C LEU A 64 13.12 -14.57 9.59
N ASP A 65 14.01 -15.48 10.00
CA ASP A 65 15.23 -15.80 9.26
C ASP A 65 14.91 -16.23 7.82
N TYR A 66 13.92 -17.13 7.66
CA TYR A 66 13.45 -17.53 6.34
C TYR A 66 12.97 -16.33 5.51
N LEU A 67 12.12 -15.47 6.08
CA LEU A 67 11.56 -14.33 5.35
C LEU A 67 12.59 -13.24 5.05
N LEU A 68 13.61 -13.04 5.88
CA LEU A 68 14.62 -11.99 5.73
C LEU A 68 15.79 -12.38 4.83
N ASN A 69 16.14 -13.66 4.78
CA ASN A 69 17.38 -14.10 4.16
C ASN A 69 17.19 -14.91 2.86
N ASN A 70 15.94 -15.26 2.50
CA ASN A 70 15.66 -15.96 1.24
C ASN A 70 15.19 -14.97 0.16
N PRO A 71 15.93 -14.78 -0.94
CA PRO A 71 15.57 -13.83 -2.00
C PRO A 71 14.36 -14.28 -2.82
N ARG A 72 13.95 -15.54 -2.67
CA ARG A 72 12.74 -16.15 -3.24
C ARG A 72 12.05 -17.01 -2.20
N TYR A 73 10.76 -17.21 -2.42
CA TYR A 73 9.91 -17.91 -1.49
C TYR A 73 9.22 -19.08 -2.16
N ASN A 74 9.49 -20.28 -1.62
CA ASN A 74 8.61 -21.40 -1.85
C ASN A 74 7.21 -21.09 -1.28
N PRO A 75 6.11 -21.28 -2.03
CA PRO A 75 4.76 -20.91 -1.59
C PRO A 75 4.34 -21.54 -0.25
N GLN A 76 4.70 -22.81 -0.02
CA GLN A 76 4.26 -23.54 1.18
C GLN A 76 5.08 -23.15 2.42
N GLN A 77 6.40 -22.95 2.26
CA GLN A 77 7.25 -22.49 3.34
C GLN A 77 6.92 -21.04 3.72
N HIS A 78 6.66 -20.17 2.75
CA HIS A 78 6.19 -18.80 2.99
C HIS A 78 4.89 -18.77 3.79
N ARG A 79 3.88 -19.53 3.36
CA ARG A 79 2.60 -19.63 4.07
C ARG A 79 2.79 -20.09 5.51
N THR A 80 3.68 -21.06 5.73
CA THR A 80 4.02 -21.56 7.07
C THR A 80 4.68 -20.48 7.92
N ALA A 81 5.75 -19.84 7.41
CA ALA A 81 6.50 -18.82 8.14
C ALA A 81 5.62 -17.63 8.54
N VAL A 82 4.82 -17.13 7.62
CA VAL A 82 3.87 -16.04 7.87
C VAL A 82 2.79 -16.45 8.87
N GLY A 83 2.29 -17.70 8.78
CA GLY A 83 1.32 -18.24 9.73
C GLY A 83 1.85 -18.30 11.16
N VAL A 84 3.15 -18.59 11.32
CA VAL A 84 3.86 -18.53 12.60
C VAL A 84 3.90 -17.11 13.15
N LEU A 85 4.31 -16.12 12.34
CA LEU A 85 4.33 -14.71 12.76
C LEU A 85 2.94 -14.21 13.17
N ASN A 86 1.91 -14.53 12.38
CA ASN A 86 0.52 -14.19 12.70
C ASN A 86 0.02 -14.84 13.99
N SER A 87 0.45 -16.07 14.27
CA SER A 87 0.10 -16.77 15.52
C SER A 87 0.77 -16.13 16.74
N SER A 88 2.00 -15.63 16.60
CA SER A 88 2.67 -14.81 17.62
C SER A 88 1.90 -13.53 17.91
N MET A 89 1.48 -12.78 16.88
CA MET A 89 0.66 -11.56 17.07
C MET A 89 -0.64 -11.86 17.83
N LYS A 90 -1.33 -12.95 17.47
CA LYS A 90 -2.55 -13.39 18.16
C LYS A 90 -2.30 -13.77 19.62
N LEU A 91 -1.14 -14.37 19.93
CA LEU A 91 -0.77 -14.70 21.29
C LEU A 91 -0.54 -13.44 22.12
N PHE A 92 0.19 -12.46 21.57
CA PHE A 92 0.37 -11.14 22.20
C PHE A 92 -0.95 -10.43 22.43
N SER A 93 -1.86 -10.47 21.44
CA SER A 93 -3.21 -9.89 21.54
C SER A 93 -4.02 -10.37 22.75
N LYS A 94 -3.77 -11.59 23.25
CA LYS A 94 -4.48 -12.12 24.44
C LYS A 94 -4.15 -11.38 25.73
N GLY A 95 -3.01 -10.68 25.79
CA GLY A 95 -2.64 -9.84 26.93
C GLY A 95 -3.46 -8.56 27.06
N PHE A 96 -4.21 -8.19 26.01
CA PHE A 96 -4.96 -6.94 25.92
C PHE A 96 -6.43 -7.23 25.61
N PRO A 97 -7.28 -7.43 26.64
CA PRO A 97 -8.69 -7.76 26.45
C PRO A 97 -9.41 -6.79 25.50
N GLY A 98 -10.17 -7.35 24.55
CA GLY A 98 -10.92 -6.58 23.55
C GLY A 98 -10.10 -6.04 22.37
N TRP A 99 -8.76 -6.08 22.43
CA TRP A 99 -7.93 -5.78 21.28
C TRP A 99 -7.78 -7.01 20.37
N LYS A 100 -7.81 -6.78 19.06
CA LYS A 100 -7.48 -7.79 18.04
C LYS A 100 -6.25 -7.33 17.27
N ILE A 101 -5.14 -8.03 17.52
CA ILE A 101 -3.84 -7.76 16.90
C ILE A 101 -3.43 -8.98 16.06
N THR A 102 -3.25 -8.74 14.76
CA THR A 102 -2.76 -9.72 13.77
C THR A 102 -1.72 -9.05 12.87
N LEU A 103 -1.19 -9.75 11.86
CA LEU A 103 -0.33 -9.11 10.86
C LEU A 103 -1.04 -8.05 9.98
N MET A 104 -2.38 -8.04 9.95
CA MET A 104 -3.17 -7.12 9.12
C MET A 104 -4.14 -6.26 9.92
N ASP A 105 -4.45 -6.67 11.15
CA ASP A 105 -5.45 -6.06 12.00
C ASP A 105 -4.80 -5.48 13.24
N LEU A 106 -5.13 -4.23 13.54
CA LEU A 106 -4.89 -3.59 14.83
C LEU A 106 -6.20 -2.93 15.23
N VAL A 107 -7.10 -3.69 15.87
CA VAL A 107 -8.46 -3.24 16.17
C VAL A 107 -8.60 -3.02 17.68
N PRO A 108 -8.97 -1.81 18.12
CA PRO A 108 -9.22 -1.51 19.53
C PRO A 108 -10.56 -2.06 20.02
N PRO A 109 -10.83 -2.08 21.34
CA PRO A 109 -12.10 -2.52 21.92
C PRO A 109 -13.29 -1.57 21.68
N VAL A 110 -13.15 -0.62 20.76
CA VAL A 110 -14.11 0.44 20.44
C VAL A 110 -14.19 0.65 18.92
N THR A 111 -15.10 1.50 18.46
CA THR A 111 -15.28 1.72 17.01
C THR A 111 -14.17 2.59 16.44
N LEU A 112 -13.38 2.05 15.50
CA LEU A 112 -12.26 2.75 14.85
C LEU A 112 -12.66 4.08 14.18
N HIS A 113 -13.92 4.18 13.76
CA HIS A 113 -14.45 5.38 13.12
C HIS A 113 -14.77 6.51 14.09
N ARG A 114 -14.64 6.35 15.42
CA ARG A 114 -15.04 7.36 16.41
C ARG A 114 -13.82 7.91 17.17
N PRO A 115 -13.24 9.04 16.74
CA PRO A 115 -12.02 9.58 17.35
C PRO A 115 -12.16 9.85 18.85
N SER A 116 -13.34 10.29 19.28
CA SER A 116 -13.70 10.54 20.69
C SER A 116 -13.56 9.29 21.56
N GLU A 117 -14.01 8.12 21.08
CA GLU A 117 -13.87 6.84 21.77
C GLU A 117 -12.40 6.36 21.78
N LEU A 118 -11.71 6.51 20.64
CA LEU A 118 -10.29 6.18 20.56
C LEU A 118 -9.45 6.99 21.55
N MET A 119 -9.72 8.28 21.65
CA MET A 119 -9.06 9.18 22.61
C MET A 119 -9.28 8.73 24.06
N LYS A 120 -10.49 8.28 24.43
CA LYS A 120 -10.77 7.75 25.77
C LYS A 120 -9.92 6.52 26.06
N VAL A 121 -9.92 5.54 25.16
CA VAL A 121 -9.11 4.31 25.29
C VAL A 121 -7.62 4.62 25.43
N CYS A 122 -7.10 5.57 24.64
CA CYS A 122 -5.69 5.95 24.73
C CYS A 122 -5.36 6.74 26.01
N THR A 123 -6.33 7.47 26.58
CA THR A 123 -6.15 8.27 27.80
C THR A 123 -6.24 7.44 29.08
N GLU A 124 -7.10 6.40 29.11
CA GLU A 124 -7.21 5.46 30.23
C GLU A 124 -5.89 4.72 30.50
N GLY A 125 -5.04 4.59 29.48
CA GLY A 125 -3.74 3.93 29.55
C GLY A 125 -3.84 2.40 29.40
N ASN A 126 -2.69 1.72 29.43
CA ASN A 126 -2.57 0.27 29.22
C ASN A 126 -2.97 -0.21 27.81
N THR A 127 -2.60 0.58 26.80
CA THR A 127 -2.71 0.17 25.40
C THR A 127 -1.65 -0.89 25.07
N PRO A 128 -1.84 -1.67 23.98
CA PRO A 128 -0.82 -2.59 23.46
C PRO A 128 0.50 -1.94 23.03
N PHE A 129 0.60 -0.61 23.08
CA PHE A 129 1.76 0.17 22.66
C PHE A 129 2.54 0.76 23.82
N THR A 130 1.96 0.80 25.04
CA THR A 130 2.53 1.53 26.18
C THR A 130 3.97 1.11 26.48
N GLY A 131 4.22 -0.20 26.65
CA GLY A 131 5.57 -0.73 26.87
C GLY A 131 6.51 -0.47 25.69
N PHE A 132 6.02 -0.60 24.46
CA PHE A 132 6.80 -0.32 23.26
C PHE A 132 7.27 1.14 23.18
N TRP A 133 6.42 2.12 23.54
CA TRP A 133 6.82 3.52 23.56
C TRP A 133 7.93 3.80 24.57
N GLU A 134 7.85 3.22 25.76
CA GLU A 134 8.79 3.44 26.85
C GLU A 134 10.12 2.71 26.63
N GLU A 135 10.05 1.44 26.23
CA GLU A 135 11.22 0.57 26.10
C GLU A 135 11.98 0.79 24.79
N TYR A 136 11.28 1.11 23.70
CA TYR A 136 11.88 1.22 22.37
C TYR A 136 11.97 2.67 21.88
N LEU A 137 10.84 3.40 21.85
CA LEU A 137 10.81 4.72 21.22
C LEU A 137 11.52 5.79 22.06
N LEU A 138 11.33 5.82 23.38
CA LEU A 138 11.93 6.84 24.24
C LEU A 138 13.47 6.89 24.17
N PRO A 139 14.21 5.75 24.20
CA PRO A 139 15.65 5.75 24.00
C PRO A 139 16.08 6.37 22.66
N ILE A 140 15.35 6.07 21.56
CA ILE A 140 15.64 6.62 20.24
C ILE A 140 15.40 8.13 20.22
N LEU A 141 14.27 8.60 20.77
CA LEU A 141 13.98 10.03 20.87
C LEU A 141 15.06 10.78 21.67
N LYS A 142 15.53 10.22 22.79
CA LYS A 142 16.63 10.81 23.57
C LYS A 142 17.93 10.84 22.78
N ARG A 143 18.27 9.75 22.07
CA ARG A 143 19.51 9.63 21.29
C ARG A 143 19.57 10.64 20.15
N TYR A 144 18.48 10.82 19.40
CA TYR A 144 18.46 11.68 18.21
C TYR A 144 17.97 13.11 18.52
N SER A 145 17.31 13.31 19.67
CA SER A 145 16.78 14.58 20.17
C SER A 145 16.11 15.42 19.07
N PRO A 146 15.04 14.91 18.43
CA PRO A 146 14.38 15.63 17.35
C PRO A 146 13.69 16.90 17.84
N GLU A 147 13.85 18.01 17.12
CA GLU A 147 13.13 19.26 17.41
C GLU A 147 11.62 19.11 17.17
N THR A 148 11.23 18.33 16.16
CA THR A 148 9.81 18.03 15.86
C THR A 148 9.67 16.61 15.32
N VAL A 149 8.67 15.89 15.84
CA VAL A 149 8.28 14.58 15.33
C VAL A 149 7.10 14.76 14.36
N LEU A 150 7.26 14.28 13.13
CA LEU A 150 6.24 14.30 12.09
C LEU A 150 5.55 12.93 12.04
N VAL A 151 4.29 12.84 12.48
CA VAL A 151 3.53 11.58 12.52
C VAL A 151 2.66 11.48 11.27
N SER A 152 2.99 10.56 10.36
CA SER A 152 2.25 10.35 9.12
C SER A 152 1.17 9.27 9.29
N LEU A 153 -0.10 9.69 9.21
CA LEU A 153 -1.29 8.84 9.22
C LEU A 153 -1.76 8.58 7.79
N SER A 154 -1.55 7.36 7.31
CA SER A 154 -1.91 6.94 5.95
C SER A 154 -3.22 6.16 5.88
N TYR A 155 -3.53 5.39 6.92
CA TYR A 155 -4.69 4.51 6.97
C TYR A 155 -5.55 4.77 8.21
N LEU A 156 -6.87 4.57 8.10
CA LEU A 156 -7.77 4.74 9.25
C LEU A 156 -7.41 3.81 10.41
N SER A 157 -6.94 2.59 10.12
CA SER A 157 -6.49 1.62 11.13
C SER A 157 -5.32 2.12 11.98
N GLN A 158 -4.52 3.07 11.49
CA GLN A 158 -3.44 3.74 12.24
C GLN A 158 -3.95 4.72 13.29
N LEU A 159 -5.21 5.15 13.23
CA LEU A 159 -5.68 6.29 14.00
C LEU A 159 -5.51 6.08 15.51
N THR A 160 -5.84 4.90 16.02
CA THR A 160 -5.70 4.60 17.45
C THR A 160 -4.25 4.66 17.92
N ALA A 161 -3.34 3.97 17.21
CA ALA A 161 -1.92 3.99 17.55
C ALA A 161 -1.29 5.37 17.35
N GLY A 162 -1.79 6.14 16.37
CA GLY A 162 -1.42 7.53 16.15
C GLY A 162 -1.82 8.45 17.30
N ILE A 163 -3.06 8.31 17.80
CA ILE A 163 -3.53 9.07 18.97
C ILE A 163 -2.67 8.75 20.19
N ASP A 164 -2.45 7.46 20.48
CA ASP A 164 -1.64 7.04 21.62
C ASP A 164 -0.19 7.55 21.51
N LEU A 165 0.43 7.41 20.34
CA LEU A 165 1.78 7.93 20.07
C LEU A 165 1.86 9.45 20.32
N ILE A 166 0.89 10.23 19.84
CA ILE A 166 0.89 11.69 20.01
C ILE A 166 0.71 12.06 21.48
N LEU A 167 -0.14 11.36 22.24
CA LEU A 167 -0.28 11.53 23.68
C LEU A 167 1.03 11.23 24.43
N PHE A 168 1.71 10.15 24.05
CA PHE A 168 3.02 9.78 24.58
C PHE A 168 4.08 10.85 24.30
N LEU A 169 4.16 11.35 23.06
CA LEU A 169 5.12 12.38 22.65
C LEU A 169 4.89 13.71 23.38
N ARG A 170 3.63 14.12 23.56
CA ARG A 170 3.26 15.30 24.38
C ARG A 170 3.72 15.15 25.82
N ARG A 171 3.41 14.01 26.45
CA ARG A 171 3.78 13.73 27.85
C ARG A 171 5.29 13.75 28.06
N THR A 172 6.06 13.37 27.03
CA THR A 172 7.53 13.34 27.06
C THR A 172 8.17 14.64 26.55
N GLY A 173 7.39 15.66 26.22
CA GLY A 173 7.87 17.02 25.91
C GLY A 173 8.30 17.25 24.46
N TYR A 174 7.98 16.34 23.54
CA TYR A 174 8.32 16.51 22.11
C TYR A 174 7.24 17.30 21.37
N LYS A 175 7.68 18.20 20.48
CA LYS A 175 6.79 18.87 19.54
C LYS A 175 6.36 17.90 18.45
N VAL A 176 5.07 17.93 18.10
CA VAL A 176 4.48 17.00 17.14
C VAL A 176 3.71 17.75 16.06
N ILE A 177 3.75 17.23 14.84
CA ILE A 177 2.82 17.58 13.75
C ILE A 177 2.29 16.27 13.18
N ALA A 178 0.98 16.13 13.09
CA ALA A 178 0.35 14.97 12.46
C ALA A 178 -0.08 15.32 11.03
N GLY A 179 0.24 14.46 10.07
CA GLY A 179 -0.06 14.65 8.65
C GLY A 179 -0.46 13.33 7.99
N GLY A 180 -0.41 13.30 6.66
CA GLY A 180 -0.54 12.06 5.88
C GLY A 180 -1.83 11.96 5.07
N SER A 181 -1.88 10.93 4.21
CA SER A 181 -2.96 10.75 3.23
C SER A 181 -4.33 10.54 3.85
N LEU A 182 -4.42 9.97 5.05
CA LEU A 182 -5.71 9.83 5.74
C LEU A 182 -6.32 11.20 5.99
N LEU A 183 -5.55 12.14 6.55
CA LEU A 183 -6.05 13.47 6.90
C LEU A 183 -6.44 14.26 5.65
N ASN A 184 -5.64 14.15 4.58
CA ASN A 184 -5.97 14.75 3.29
C ASN A 184 -7.27 14.16 2.70
N SER A 185 -7.46 12.84 2.77
CA SER A 185 -8.71 12.20 2.34
C SER A 185 -9.90 12.66 3.18
N LEU A 186 -9.73 12.81 4.49
CA LEU A 186 -10.77 13.29 5.40
C LEU A 186 -11.07 14.78 5.27
N SER A 187 -10.11 15.60 4.84
CA SER A 187 -10.35 17.03 4.58
C SER A 187 -11.34 17.27 3.45
N ARG A 188 -11.47 16.27 2.57
CA ARG A 188 -12.45 16.29 1.49
C ARG A 188 -13.81 15.84 2.01
N THR A 189 -13.91 15.12 3.12
CA THR A 189 -15.18 14.64 3.68
C THR A 189 -15.75 15.65 4.66
N GLY A 190 -17.08 15.81 4.71
CA GLY A 190 -17.77 16.86 5.48
C GLY A 190 -17.14 17.24 6.83
N MET A 191 -17.48 16.53 7.92
CA MET A 191 -16.89 16.78 9.25
C MET A 191 -15.68 15.88 9.57
N GLY A 192 -15.24 15.03 8.64
CA GLY A 192 -14.28 13.97 8.95
C GLY A 192 -12.95 14.47 9.49
N TYR A 193 -12.39 15.53 8.89
CA TYR A 193 -11.16 16.13 9.38
C TYR A 193 -11.33 16.84 10.72
N GLU A 194 -12.42 17.58 10.92
CA GLU A 194 -12.69 18.28 12.19
C GLU A 194 -12.85 17.30 13.37
N LEU A 195 -13.45 16.13 13.14
CA LEU A 195 -13.52 15.08 14.15
C LEU A 195 -12.14 14.58 14.56
N VAL A 196 -11.21 14.37 13.62
CA VAL A 196 -9.82 14.02 13.95
C VAL A 196 -9.14 15.17 14.68
N ARG A 197 -9.28 16.41 14.17
CA ARG A 197 -8.66 17.60 14.74
C ARG A 197 -9.11 17.86 16.18
N SER A 198 -10.33 17.46 16.54
CA SER A 198 -10.85 17.56 17.91
C SER A 198 -10.05 16.74 18.94
N VAL A 199 -9.41 15.65 18.51
CA VAL A 199 -8.56 14.80 19.36
C VAL A 199 -7.05 14.97 19.06
N LEU A 200 -6.73 15.40 17.84
CA LEU A 200 -5.38 15.68 17.34
C LEU A 200 -5.26 17.13 16.81
N PRO A 201 -5.23 18.15 17.68
CA PRO A 201 -5.09 19.56 17.28
C PRO A 201 -3.81 19.89 16.48
N GLU A 202 -2.77 19.05 16.55
CA GLU A 202 -1.52 19.16 15.76
C GLU A 202 -1.65 18.63 14.34
N SER A 203 -2.84 18.17 13.95
CA SER A 203 -3.12 17.78 12.57
C SER A 203 -2.90 18.95 11.61
N SER A 204 -2.23 18.63 10.51
CA SER A 204 -1.99 19.54 9.39
C SER A 204 -2.30 18.83 8.10
N LEU A 205 -2.93 19.56 7.18
CA LEU A 205 -3.15 19.14 5.81
C LEU A 205 -1.96 19.52 4.95
N GLY A 206 -1.74 18.77 3.88
CA GLY A 206 -0.68 19.02 2.91
C GLY A 206 0.02 17.76 2.42
N ASP A 207 0.85 17.94 1.40
CA ASP A 207 1.70 16.92 0.80
C ASP A 207 3.16 17.00 1.28
N GLY A 208 3.42 17.87 2.28
CA GLY A 208 4.76 18.15 2.80
C GLY A 208 5.47 19.31 2.11
N SER A 209 4.92 19.88 1.03
CA SER A 209 5.51 21.04 0.34
C SER A 209 5.50 22.35 1.13
N SER A 210 4.85 22.38 2.31
CA SER A 210 4.87 23.53 3.22
C SER A 210 6.04 23.52 4.21
N PHE A 211 6.82 22.43 4.27
CA PHE A 211 7.98 22.37 5.16
C PHE A 211 9.14 23.26 4.66
N PRO A 212 10.08 23.66 5.54
CA PRO A 212 11.23 24.47 5.13
C PRO A 212 12.04 23.84 4.00
N GLY A 213 12.51 24.67 3.07
CA GLY A 213 13.31 24.23 1.90
C GLY A 213 12.48 23.89 0.66
N PHE A 214 11.15 23.80 0.80
CA PHE A 214 10.26 23.75 -0.35
C PHE A 214 9.88 25.18 -0.73
N ASP A 215 10.29 25.63 -1.92
CA ASP A 215 9.79 26.89 -2.47
C ASP A 215 8.32 26.69 -2.83
N SER A 216 7.41 27.21 -1.99
CA SER A 216 5.97 27.11 -2.18
C SER A 216 5.58 27.54 -3.60
N GLY A 217 5.26 26.58 -4.45
CA GLY A 217 4.81 26.78 -5.83
C GLY A 217 5.89 26.91 -6.92
N LYS A 218 7.20 26.82 -6.62
CA LYS A 218 8.25 26.86 -7.67
C LYS A 218 8.89 25.51 -7.97
N GLU A 219 9.00 24.64 -6.97
CA GLU A 219 9.63 23.32 -7.13
C GLU A 219 8.69 22.20 -6.63
N PRO A 220 8.28 21.26 -7.49
CA PRO A 220 7.50 20.10 -7.08
C PRO A 220 8.18 19.27 -5.99
N PHE A 221 7.41 18.74 -5.03
CA PHE A 221 7.92 17.98 -3.87
C PHE A 221 8.97 16.91 -4.26
N LEU A 222 8.67 16.11 -5.30
CA LEU A 222 9.50 14.97 -5.70
C LEU A 222 10.62 15.29 -6.69
N SER A 223 10.84 16.54 -7.11
CA SER A 223 11.94 16.89 -8.04
C SER A 223 13.35 16.62 -7.48
N ARG A 224 13.44 16.44 -6.15
CA ARG A 224 14.66 16.19 -5.41
C ARG A 224 14.36 15.25 -4.26
N LEU A 225 14.96 14.07 -4.30
CA LEU A 225 14.90 13.05 -3.27
C LEU A 225 16.31 12.54 -3.01
N SER A 226 16.60 12.22 -1.76
CA SER A 226 17.85 11.61 -1.32
C SER A 226 17.54 10.67 -0.18
N TRP A 227 18.26 9.55 -0.09
CA TRP A 227 18.01 8.57 0.95
C TRP A 227 18.03 9.21 2.35
N PRO A 228 16.98 9.03 3.17
CA PRO A 228 16.89 9.68 4.46
C PRO A 228 17.83 9.05 5.48
N SER A 229 18.14 9.79 6.56
CA SER A 229 18.76 9.17 7.73
C SER A 229 17.81 8.15 8.35
N MET A 230 18.34 7.01 8.81
CA MET A 230 17.55 5.92 9.37
C MET A 230 17.89 5.74 10.85
N PRO A 231 17.09 6.28 11.78
CA PRO A 231 17.25 6.02 13.21
C PRO A 231 17.14 4.55 13.63
N GLY A 232 16.34 3.77 12.88
CA GLY A 232 16.21 2.31 13.01
C GLY A 232 16.93 1.55 11.90
N GLU A 233 16.88 0.22 11.93
CA GLU A 233 17.53 -0.63 10.93
C GLU A 233 16.64 -0.83 9.70
N TRP A 234 17.22 -0.78 8.49
CA TRP A 234 16.52 -1.17 7.26
C TRP A 234 16.45 -2.69 7.14
N ASN A 235 15.55 -3.30 7.92
CA ASN A 235 15.42 -4.76 8.02
C ASN A 235 13.94 -5.18 8.01
N TYR A 236 13.23 -4.66 7.01
CA TYR A 236 11.87 -5.05 6.66
C TYR A 236 11.78 -6.56 6.42
N VAL A 237 10.67 -7.19 6.81
CA VAL A 237 10.40 -8.64 6.75
C VAL A 237 10.19 -9.07 5.29
N CYS A 238 11.21 -8.94 4.47
CA CYS A 238 11.26 -9.28 3.06
C CYS A 238 12.69 -9.69 2.70
N GLY A 239 12.84 -10.69 1.83
CA GLY A 239 14.12 -11.29 1.49
C GLY A 239 14.98 -10.41 0.60
N ARG A 240 14.34 -9.42 -0.04
CA ARG A 240 14.97 -8.35 -0.81
C ARG A 240 14.40 -7.02 -0.34
N PRO A 241 15.25 -6.01 -0.06
CA PRO A 241 14.77 -4.71 0.35
C PRO A 241 13.84 -4.10 -0.70
N VAL A 242 12.67 -3.60 -0.28
CA VAL A 242 11.75 -2.86 -1.16
C VAL A 242 11.96 -1.37 -0.95
N VAL A 243 12.31 -0.63 -2.01
CA VAL A 243 12.54 0.81 -1.97
C VAL A 243 11.40 1.51 -2.71
N PRO A 244 10.54 2.26 -2.01
CA PRO A 244 9.46 3.00 -2.67
C PRO A 244 10.02 4.23 -3.38
N TYR A 245 9.58 4.42 -4.62
CA TYR A 245 9.85 5.60 -5.43
C TYR A 245 8.61 5.96 -6.25
N THR A 246 8.51 7.17 -6.79
CA THR A 246 7.41 7.50 -7.69
C THR A 246 7.86 8.38 -8.85
N LEU A 247 7.33 8.10 -10.03
CA LEU A 247 7.63 8.80 -11.28
C LEU A 247 6.62 9.93 -11.56
N SER A 248 5.48 9.91 -10.88
CA SER A 248 4.44 10.91 -11.03
C SER A 248 3.50 11.00 -9.82
N THR A 249 2.93 12.19 -9.61
CA THR A 249 1.80 12.39 -8.71
C THR A 249 0.54 12.64 -9.51
N GLY A 250 -0.59 12.15 -9.00
CA GLY A 250 -1.86 12.15 -9.74
C GLY A 250 -1.95 10.98 -10.72
N CYS A 251 -2.96 11.00 -11.58
CA CYS A 251 -3.17 9.98 -12.59
C CYS A 251 -3.33 10.65 -13.95
N TYR A 252 -2.72 10.10 -15.00
CA TYR A 252 -2.84 10.67 -16.35
C TYR A 252 -4.21 10.43 -16.99
N TRP A 253 -4.94 9.41 -16.50
CA TRP A 253 -6.29 9.13 -16.96
C TRP A 253 -7.33 10.05 -16.32
N ASN A 254 -7.25 10.23 -15.00
CA ASN A 254 -8.01 11.20 -14.20
C ASN A 254 -9.53 11.33 -14.45
N ARG A 255 -10.19 10.29 -14.99
CA ARG A 255 -11.60 10.32 -15.39
C ARG A 255 -12.49 9.25 -14.78
N CYS A 256 -11.92 8.26 -14.07
CA CYS A 256 -12.72 7.21 -13.44
C CYS A 256 -13.71 7.83 -12.44
N LEU A 257 -15.02 7.67 -12.65
CA LEU A 257 -16.05 8.36 -11.87
C LEU A 257 -16.02 7.99 -10.38
N PHE A 258 -15.56 6.78 -10.06
CA PHE A 258 -15.48 6.26 -8.70
C PHE A 258 -14.16 6.54 -7.98
N CYS A 259 -13.18 7.20 -8.63
CA CYS A 259 -11.84 7.36 -8.08
C CYS A 259 -11.75 8.61 -7.18
N PRO A 260 -11.39 8.50 -5.89
CA PRO A 260 -11.27 9.65 -4.99
C PRO A 260 -10.07 10.56 -5.30
N ASP A 261 -9.18 10.12 -6.20
CA ASP A 261 -8.00 10.87 -6.64
C ASP A 261 -8.21 11.62 -7.96
N SER A 262 -9.43 11.63 -8.53
CA SER A 262 -9.77 12.31 -9.80
C SER A 262 -9.51 13.84 -9.81
N SER A 263 -9.24 14.44 -8.65
CA SER A 263 -8.93 15.86 -8.51
C SER A 263 -7.44 16.18 -8.49
N ARG A 264 -6.55 15.18 -8.50
CA ARG A 264 -5.10 15.41 -8.40
C ARG A 264 -4.48 15.68 -9.77
N LYS A 265 -3.89 16.86 -9.93
CA LYS A 265 -3.15 17.23 -11.13
C LYS A 265 -1.98 16.27 -11.37
N LEU A 266 -1.89 15.73 -12.59
CA LEU A 266 -0.73 14.97 -13.03
C LEU A 266 0.53 15.85 -13.01
N THR A 267 1.55 15.39 -12.31
CA THR A 267 2.92 15.92 -12.40
C THR A 267 3.86 14.75 -12.62
N VAL A 268 4.62 14.77 -13.71
CA VAL A 268 5.59 13.73 -14.06
C VAL A 268 6.99 14.26 -13.78
N TYR A 269 7.83 13.43 -13.18
CA TYR A 269 9.21 13.76 -12.81
C TYR A 269 10.18 13.14 -13.80
N GLY A 270 11.25 13.87 -14.13
CA GLY A 270 12.26 13.39 -15.07
C GLY A 270 13.13 12.26 -14.48
N HIS A 271 13.66 11.41 -15.36
CA HIS A 271 14.47 10.24 -15.00
C HIS A 271 15.75 10.63 -14.23
N GLU A 272 16.29 11.84 -14.45
CA GLU A 272 17.43 12.38 -13.72
C GLU A 272 17.18 12.50 -12.21
N THR A 273 15.91 12.66 -11.81
CA THR A 273 15.53 12.68 -10.39
C THR A 273 15.67 11.31 -9.77
N PHE A 274 15.25 10.27 -10.51
CA PHE A 274 15.39 8.88 -10.09
C PHE A 274 16.87 8.48 -10.04
N GLU A 275 17.66 8.86 -11.05
CA GLU A 275 19.11 8.65 -11.10
C GLU A 275 19.82 9.25 -9.87
N ARG A 276 19.49 10.49 -9.50
CA ARG A 276 20.03 11.11 -8.28
C ARG A 276 19.64 10.32 -7.03
N PHE A 277 18.37 9.91 -6.90
CA PHE A 277 17.93 9.15 -5.74
C PHE A 277 18.66 7.81 -5.61
N ILE A 278 18.74 7.01 -6.68
CA ILE A 278 19.41 5.70 -6.64
C ILE A 278 20.89 5.84 -6.25
N SER A 279 21.56 6.92 -6.66
CA SER A 279 22.97 7.20 -6.28
C SER A 279 23.17 7.44 -4.78
N THR A 280 22.09 7.74 -4.05
CA THR A 280 22.12 7.97 -2.59
C THR A 280 21.72 6.75 -1.78
N ILE A 281 21.26 5.66 -2.41
CA ILE A 281 20.89 4.43 -1.69
C ILE A 281 22.15 3.84 -1.04
N PRO A 282 22.11 3.49 0.26
CA PRO A 282 23.26 2.92 0.95
C PRO A 282 23.75 1.61 0.30
N ALA A 283 25.07 1.41 0.29
CA ALA A 283 25.70 0.19 -0.24
C ALA A 283 25.12 -1.09 0.37
N ALA A 284 24.89 -1.10 1.70
CA ALA A 284 24.29 -2.24 2.40
C ALA A 284 22.87 -2.60 1.93
N VAL A 285 22.12 -1.65 1.34
CA VAL A 285 20.82 -1.91 0.72
C VAL A 285 21.03 -2.38 -0.72
N MET A 286 21.91 -1.72 -1.48
CA MET A 286 22.23 -2.07 -2.87
C MET A 286 22.81 -3.48 -3.02
N GLU A 287 23.68 -3.91 -2.10
CA GLU A 287 24.29 -5.25 -2.07
C GLU A 287 23.26 -6.38 -1.92
N LYS A 288 22.09 -6.08 -1.35
CA LYS A 288 20.97 -7.03 -1.23
C LYS A 288 20.06 -7.05 -2.46
N ASN A 289 20.47 -6.42 -3.55
CA ASN A 289 19.71 -6.31 -4.81
C ASN A 289 18.26 -5.84 -4.57
N PRO A 290 18.06 -4.56 -4.20
CA PRO A 290 16.75 -4.06 -3.81
C PRO A 290 15.76 -4.04 -4.98
N ILE A 291 14.48 -4.02 -4.66
CA ILE A 291 13.38 -3.92 -5.62
C ILE A 291 12.78 -2.53 -5.51
N ILE A 292 12.68 -1.83 -6.64
CA ILE A 292 12.02 -0.54 -6.71
C ILE A 292 10.51 -0.76 -6.81
N HIS A 293 9.76 -0.27 -5.84
CA HIS A 293 8.31 -0.19 -5.92
C HIS A 293 7.94 1.20 -6.43
N PHE A 294 7.54 1.30 -7.70
CA PHE A 294 6.99 2.56 -8.21
C PHE A 294 5.54 2.71 -7.73
N VAL A 295 5.34 3.60 -6.75
CA VAL A 295 4.08 3.78 -6.00
C VAL A 295 3.07 4.72 -6.69
N ASP A 296 3.25 4.97 -7.98
CA ASP A 296 2.35 5.76 -8.81
C ASP A 296 0.93 5.18 -8.80
N SER A 297 -0.09 6.05 -8.78
CA SER A 297 -1.50 5.61 -8.88
C SER A 297 -1.80 4.92 -10.22
N ALA A 298 -1.09 5.33 -11.28
CA ALA A 298 -1.00 4.65 -12.56
C ALA A 298 0.26 5.15 -13.26
N VAL A 299 1.25 4.29 -13.42
CA VAL A 299 2.55 4.70 -13.97
C VAL A 299 2.41 5.25 -15.41
N PRO A 300 2.89 6.46 -15.71
CA PRO A 300 2.89 6.98 -17.08
C PRO A 300 3.91 6.22 -17.95
N GLY A 301 3.47 5.66 -19.09
CA GLY A 301 4.32 4.83 -19.94
C GLY A 301 5.65 5.49 -20.36
N LYS A 302 5.62 6.76 -20.77
CA LYS A 302 6.84 7.51 -21.13
C LYS A 302 7.81 7.69 -19.95
N ALA A 303 7.29 7.89 -18.74
CA ALA A 303 8.11 8.05 -17.55
C ALA A 303 8.77 6.73 -17.17
N LEU A 304 8.02 5.63 -17.23
CA LEU A 304 8.56 4.29 -16.99
C LEU A 304 9.61 3.91 -18.03
N GLU A 305 9.34 4.10 -19.33
CA GLU A 305 10.29 3.85 -20.40
C GLU A 305 11.59 4.64 -20.24
N GLY A 306 11.51 5.88 -19.72
CA GLY A 306 12.67 6.74 -19.47
C GLY A 306 13.60 6.22 -18.37
N VAL A 307 13.12 5.41 -17.42
CA VAL A 307 13.94 4.86 -16.33
C VAL A 307 14.41 3.44 -16.56
N LEU A 308 13.91 2.73 -17.59
CA LEU A 308 14.34 1.35 -17.90
C LEU A 308 15.86 1.21 -18.08
N PRO A 309 16.56 2.10 -18.81
CA PRO A 309 18.02 1.99 -18.93
C PRO A 309 18.74 2.09 -17.58
N LEU A 310 18.28 2.96 -16.69
CA LEU A 310 18.84 3.14 -15.35
C LEU A 310 18.64 1.88 -14.49
N LEU A 311 17.45 1.28 -14.54
CA LEU A 311 17.14 0.04 -13.84
C LEU A 311 18.04 -1.10 -14.30
N ARG A 312 18.18 -1.28 -15.63
CA ARG A 312 19.07 -2.29 -16.21
C ARG A 312 20.53 -2.07 -15.83
N GLN A 313 21.04 -0.85 -15.96
CA GLN A 313 22.43 -0.50 -15.64
C GLN A 313 22.76 -0.78 -14.17
N ASN A 314 21.83 -0.49 -13.26
CA ASN A 314 22.03 -0.67 -11.82
C ASN A 314 21.58 -2.05 -11.32
N LYS A 315 21.13 -2.94 -12.22
CA LYS A 315 20.58 -4.27 -11.90
C LYS A 315 19.47 -4.21 -10.84
N LEU A 316 18.61 -3.20 -10.96
CA LEU A 316 17.50 -2.97 -10.05
C LEU A 316 16.23 -3.57 -10.65
N ASP A 317 15.66 -4.54 -9.95
CA ASP A 317 14.34 -5.06 -10.30
C ASP A 317 13.24 -4.11 -9.82
N PHE A 318 12.05 -4.20 -10.40
CA PHE A 318 10.93 -3.36 -10.00
C PHE A 318 9.56 -4.02 -10.17
N TYR A 319 8.57 -3.44 -9.49
CA TYR A 319 7.15 -3.63 -9.79
C TYR A 319 6.39 -2.33 -9.65
N THR A 320 5.23 -2.25 -10.30
CA THR A 320 4.41 -1.03 -10.30
C THR A 320 2.95 -1.29 -10.61
N PHE A 321 2.11 -0.30 -10.31
CA PHE A 321 0.73 -0.26 -10.75
C PHE A 321 0.59 0.41 -12.12
N ALA A 322 -0.06 -0.29 -13.04
CA ALA A 322 -0.27 0.16 -14.40
C ALA A 322 -1.72 -0.07 -14.85
N ARG A 323 -2.17 0.77 -15.76
CA ARG A 323 -3.40 0.53 -16.53
C ARG A 323 -3.07 -0.45 -17.66
N PRO A 324 -3.88 -1.49 -17.90
CA PRO A 324 -3.58 -2.50 -18.93
C PRO A 324 -3.81 -1.94 -20.34
N GLU A 325 -2.85 -1.15 -20.82
CA GLU A 325 -2.90 -0.42 -22.07
C GLU A 325 -1.93 -0.99 -23.11
N GLY A 326 -2.25 -0.79 -24.40
CA GLY A 326 -1.53 -1.44 -25.50
C GLY A 326 -0.04 -1.12 -25.60
N TRP A 327 0.46 -0.03 -24.99
CA TRP A 327 1.89 0.25 -24.95
C TRP A 327 2.66 -0.81 -24.17
N ILE A 328 2.09 -1.37 -23.10
CA ILE A 328 2.72 -2.44 -22.30
C ILE A 328 2.99 -3.66 -23.19
N SER A 329 2.00 -4.07 -23.98
CA SER A 329 2.14 -5.21 -24.90
C SER A 329 3.25 -5.03 -25.93
N ARG A 330 3.59 -3.78 -26.30
CA ARG A 330 4.64 -3.48 -27.29
C ARG A 330 6.04 -3.45 -26.68
N ILE A 331 6.15 -3.37 -25.35
CA ILE A 331 7.43 -3.24 -24.66
C ILE A 331 7.62 -4.29 -23.57
N ALA A 332 6.81 -5.36 -23.54
CA ALA A 332 6.86 -6.38 -22.50
C ALA A 332 8.25 -7.00 -22.37
N ASP A 333 8.90 -7.34 -23.49
CA ASP A 333 10.28 -7.87 -23.47
C ASP A 333 11.26 -6.84 -22.88
N ARG A 334 11.19 -5.58 -23.30
CA ARG A 334 12.03 -4.50 -22.75
C ARG A 334 11.81 -4.28 -21.25
N LEU A 335 10.57 -4.41 -20.78
CA LEU A 335 10.24 -4.33 -19.35
C LEU A 335 10.91 -5.49 -18.60
N SER A 336 10.77 -6.72 -19.11
CA SER A 336 11.37 -7.92 -18.52
C SER A 336 12.89 -7.82 -18.47
N GLU A 337 13.53 -7.47 -19.58
CA GLU A 337 14.98 -7.25 -19.67
C GLU A 337 15.52 -6.14 -18.76
N SER A 338 14.65 -5.23 -18.31
CA SER A 338 14.99 -4.15 -17.39
C SER A 338 14.64 -4.46 -15.93
N GLY A 339 14.28 -5.71 -15.61
CA GLY A 339 14.02 -6.17 -14.25
C GLY A 339 12.56 -6.03 -13.79
N CYS A 340 11.59 -5.93 -14.70
CA CYS A 340 10.17 -5.89 -14.33
C CYS A 340 9.71 -7.26 -13.81
N LEU A 341 9.53 -7.39 -12.49
CA LEU A 341 9.12 -8.65 -11.88
C LEU A 341 7.61 -8.88 -11.94
N MET A 342 6.84 -7.79 -11.87
CA MET A 342 5.39 -7.84 -11.76
C MET A 342 4.74 -6.51 -12.17
N LEU A 343 3.59 -6.60 -12.84
CA LEU A 343 2.67 -5.46 -13.02
C LEU A 343 1.37 -5.70 -12.25
N GLN A 344 0.97 -4.71 -11.47
CA GLN A 344 -0.34 -4.64 -10.83
C GLN A 344 -1.30 -3.94 -11.81
N LEU A 345 -2.31 -4.66 -12.29
CA LEU A 345 -3.13 -4.25 -13.43
C LEU A 345 -4.58 -4.01 -13.00
N GLY A 346 -4.98 -2.74 -13.04
CA GLY A 346 -6.36 -2.30 -12.79
C GLY A 346 -7.28 -2.55 -13.99
N ALA A 347 -7.68 -3.81 -14.20
CA ALA A 347 -8.62 -4.24 -15.24
C ALA A 347 -10.07 -3.89 -14.87
N GLU A 348 -10.42 -4.05 -13.59
CA GLU A 348 -11.70 -3.76 -12.94
C GLU A 348 -12.89 -4.61 -13.42
N SER A 349 -13.12 -4.76 -14.73
CA SER A 349 -14.22 -5.53 -15.31
C SER A 349 -13.84 -6.11 -16.67
N GLY A 350 -14.46 -7.23 -17.06
CA GLY A 350 -14.41 -7.73 -18.44
C GLY A 350 -15.50 -7.15 -19.34
N SER A 351 -16.44 -6.37 -18.77
CA SER A 351 -17.53 -5.74 -19.52
C SER A 351 -17.13 -4.38 -20.08
N ARG A 352 -17.14 -4.26 -21.41
CA ARG A 352 -16.86 -2.99 -22.09
C ARG A 352 -17.90 -1.93 -21.72
N SER A 353 -19.19 -2.28 -21.69
CA SER A 353 -20.26 -1.33 -21.33
C SER A 353 -20.10 -0.79 -19.92
N LEU A 354 -19.74 -1.63 -18.95
CA LEU A 354 -19.52 -1.19 -17.58
C LEU A 354 -18.28 -0.31 -17.45
N LEU A 355 -17.18 -0.65 -18.13
CA LEU A 355 -15.97 0.16 -18.15
C LEU A 355 -16.20 1.54 -18.78
N ASP A 356 -16.99 1.60 -19.85
CA ASP A 356 -17.35 2.85 -20.52
C ASP A 356 -18.27 3.70 -19.62
N LEU A 357 -19.26 3.07 -18.96
CA LEU A 357 -20.17 3.74 -18.03
C LEU A 357 -19.44 4.48 -16.91
N PHE A 358 -18.37 3.89 -16.36
CA PHE A 358 -17.58 4.50 -15.30
C PHE A 358 -16.35 5.29 -15.79
N GLU A 359 -16.28 5.55 -17.09
CA GLU A 359 -15.18 6.25 -17.75
C GLU A 359 -13.81 5.66 -17.37
N LYS A 360 -13.70 4.33 -17.29
CA LYS A 360 -12.45 3.67 -16.95
C LYS A 360 -11.45 3.76 -18.10
N GLY A 361 -11.92 3.83 -19.35
CA GLY A 361 -11.09 3.95 -20.55
C GLY A 361 -10.14 2.78 -20.77
N ILE A 362 -10.57 1.59 -20.38
CA ILE A 362 -9.85 0.34 -20.60
C ILE A 362 -10.65 -0.50 -21.57
N ASP A 363 -9.93 -1.10 -22.51
CA ASP A 363 -10.48 -2.06 -23.45
C ASP A 363 -10.17 -3.49 -22.93
N PRO A 364 -11.18 -4.34 -22.64
CA PRO A 364 -10.96 -5.71 -22.16
C PRO A 364 -10.09 -6.56 -23.09
N ASP A 365 -10.22 -6.38 -24.41
CA ASP A 365 -9.43 -7.15 -25.39
C ASP A 365 -7.96 -6.75 -25.36
N THR A 366 -7.69 -5.43 -25.27
CA THR A 366 -6.33 -4.91 -25.02
C THR A 366 -5.78 -5.41 -23.69
N ALA A 367 -6.58 -5.41 -22.63
CA ALA A 367 -6.15 -5.90 -21.33
C ALA A 367 -5.78 -7.39 -21.37
N LEU A 368 -6.57 -8.20 -22.06
CA LEU A 368 -6.29 -9.61 -22.28
C LEU A 368 -4.97 -9.81 -23.04
N LYS A 369 -4.73 -9.01 -24.08
CA LYS A 369 -3.46 -9.04 -24.81
C LYS A 369 -2.29 -8.69 -23.90
N VAL A 370 -2.40 -7.63 -23.10
CA VAL A 370 -1.36 -7.21 -22.15
C VAL A 370 -1.03 -8.35 -21.18
N LEU A 371 -2.03 -9.02 -20.62
CA LEU A 371 -1.80 -10.16 -19.72
C LEU A 371 -1.00 -11.27 -20.40
N LYS A 372 -1.35 -11.63 -21.64
CA LYS A 372 -0.65 -12.66 -22.41
C LYS A 372 0.78 -12.27 -22.76
N GLU A 373 1.03 -11.03 -23.19
CA GLU A 373 2.39 -10.59 -23.49
C GLU A 373 3.26 -10.50 -22.24
N CYS A 374 2.74 -10.00 -21.11
CA CYS A 374 3.46 -10.04 -19.83
C CYS A 374 3.81 -11.48 -19.44
N ALA A 375 2.84 -12.39 -19.58
CA ALA A 375 3.03 -13.80 -19.31
C ALA A 375 4.13 -14.43 -20.18
N ASN A 376 4.15 -14.12 -21.48
CA ASN A 376 5.18 -14.59 -22.42
C ASN A 376 6.56 -14.03 -22.08
N ALA A 377 6.63 -12.76 -21.66
CA ALA A 377 7.88 -12.10 -21.27
C ALA A 377 8.40 -12.49 -19.88
N GLY A 378 7.66 -13.32 -19.12
CA GLY A 378 8.03 -13.71 -17.75
C GLY A 378 7.75 -12.65 -16.67
N ILE A 379 6.91 -11.65 -16.99
CA ILE A 379 6.44 -10.62 -16.06
C ILE A 379 5.19 -11.14 -15.36
N ARG A 380 5.20 -11.16 -14.02
CA ARG A 380 4.03 -11.60 -13.26
C ARG A 380 2.88 -10.60 -13.38
N SER A 381 1.65 -11.09 -13.38
CA SER A 381 0.46 -10.23 -13.36
C SER A 381 -0.27 -10.33 -12.01
N TYR A 382 -0.61 -9.16 -11.44
CA TYR A 382 -1.56 -9.07 -10.33
C TYR A 382 -2.79 -8.29 -10.78
N VAL A 383 -3.88 -9.01 -11.05
CA VAL A 383 -5.09 -8.46 -11.66
C VAL A 383 -6.06 -7.98 -10.59
N TYR A 384 -6.53 -6.74 -10.72
CA TYR A 384 -7.56 -6.15 -9.88
C TYR A 384 -8.90 -6.18 -10.62
N MET A 385 -9.90 -6.78 -9.99
CA MET A 385 -11.30 -6.82 -10.42
C MET A 385 -12.15 -6.10 -9.38
N LEU A 386 -13.07 -5.25 -9.82
CA LEU A 386 -13.96 -4.46 -8.98
C LEU A 386 -15.40 -4.87 -9.25
N LEU A 387 -16.04 -5.42 -8.23
CA LEU A 387 -17.41 -5.93 -8.30
C LEU A 387 -18.33 -5.14 -7.39
N GLY A 388 -19.63 -5.20 -7.66
CA GLY A 388 -20.67 -4.48 -6.92
C GLY A 388 -20.74 -3.01 -7.29
N LEU A 389 -20.33 -2.66 -8.51
CA LEU A 389 -20.55 -1.33 -9.06
C LEU A 389 -22.06 -1.08 -9.24
N PRO A 390 -22.55 0.16 -9.04
CA PRO A 390 -23.93 0.50 -9.34
C PRO A 390 -24.30 0.17 -10.79
N GLY A 391 -25.40 -0.54 -10.99
CA GLY A 391 -25.84 -0.96 -12.32
C GLY A 391 -25.08 -2.13 -12.94
N GLU A 392 -24.16 -2.78 -12.22
CA GLU A 392 -23.54 -4.03 -12.66
C GLU A 392 -24.58 -5.14 -12.78
N THR A 393 -24.67 -5.76 -13.96
CA THR A 393 -25.65 -6.79 -14.30
C THR A 393 -25.02 -8.18 -14.35
N ASP A 394 -25.85 -9.23 -14.36
CA ASP A 394 -25.37 -10.61 -14.56
C ASP A 394 -24.59 -10.76 -15.88
N HIS A 395 -24.96 -10.03 -16.93
CA HIS A 395 -24.22 -10.00 -18.19
C HIS A 395 -22.80 -9.43 -18.03
N ASP A 396 -22.63 -8.40 -17.18
CA ASP A 396 -21.30 -7.83 -16.90
C ASP A 396 -20.43 -8.78 -16.09
N ILE A 397 -21.04 -9.54 -15.18
CA ILE A 397 -20.39 -10.61 -14.43
C ILE A 397 -19.96 -11.73 -15.39
N GLU A 398 -20.84 -12.19 -16.28
CA GLU A 398 -20.52 -13.19 -17.31
C GLU A 398 -19.38 -12.72 -18.23
N ALA A 399 -19.39 -11.46 -18.66
CA ALA A 399 -18.30 -10.88 -19.45
C ALA A 399 -16.97 -10.88 -18.67
N SER A 400 -17.02 -10.59 -17.37
CA SER A 400 -15.85 -10.65 -16.48
C SER A 400 -15.34 -12.07 -16.27
N LEU A 401 -16.22 -13.06 -16.13
CA LEU A 401 -15.86 -14.47 -16.08
C LEU A 401 -15.18 -14.90 -17.39
N GLY A 402 -15.79 -14.61 -18.54
CA GLY A 402 -15.22 -14.94 -19.85
C GLY A 402 -13.88 -14.25 -20.13
N PHE A 403 -13.67 -13.03 -19.63
CA PHE A 403 -12.37 -12.36 -19.67
C PHE A 403 -11.30 -13.14 -18.89
N LEU A 404 -11.61 -13.54 -17.64
CA LEU A 404 -10.68 -14.28 -16.79
C LEU A 404 -10.39 -15.70 -17.31
N GLU A 405 -11.39 -16.38 -17.87
CA GLU A 405 -11.21 -17.68 -18.54
C GLU A 405 -10.25 -17.57 -19.73
N LYS A 406 -10.43 -16.56 -20.58
CA LYS A 406 -9.55 -16.32 -21.74
C LYS A 406 -8.14 -15.92 -21.34
N ALA A 407 -7.98 -15.25 -20.19
CA ALA A 407 -6.68 -14.89 -19.64
C ALA A 407 -5.94 -16.13 -19.10
N GLY A 408 -6.68 -17.05 -18.46
CA GLY A 408 -6.14 -18.35 -18.04
C GLY A 408 -4.92 -18.22 -17.15
N ASP A 409 -3.89 -19.02 -17.43
CA ASP A 409 -2.63 -19.03 -16.69
C ASP A 409 -1.79 -17.76 -16.85
N SER A 410 -2.23 -16.80 -17.68
CA SER A 410 -1.61 -15.48 -17.76
C SER A 410 -1.79 -14.66 -16.47
N ILE A 411 -2.71 -15.07 -15.59
CA ILE A 411 -2.99 -14.45 -14.29
C ILE A 411 -2.21 -15.18 -13.19
N ASP A 412 -1.25 -14.51 -12.56
CA ASP A 412 -0.47 -15.10 -11.46
C ASP A 412 -1.13 -14.85 -10.09
N PHE A 413 -1.63 -13.63 -9.89
CA PHE A 413 -2.34 -13.20 -8.69
C PHE A 413 -3.60 -12.44 -9.07
N ILE A 414 -4.62 -12.51 -8.20
CA ILE A 414 -5.89 -11.80 -8.44
C ILE A 414 -6.48 -11.24 -7.16
N ASN A 415 -7.09 -10.07 -7.25
CA ASN A 415 -7.80 -9.42 -6.18
C ASN A 415 -9.20 -9.02 -6.63
N PHE A 416 -10.21 -9.60 -5.97
CA PHE A 416 -11.59 -9.19 -6.08
C PHE A 416 -11.90 -8.16 -5.00
N SER A 417 -12.03 -6.91 -5.40
CA SER A 417 -12.49 -5.84 -4.53
C SER A 417 -13.99 -5.63 -4.69
N ILE A 418 -14.67 -5.43 -3.55
CA ILE A 418 -16.09 -5.10 -3.54
C ILE A 418 -16.20 -3.58 -3.37
N PHE A 419 -16.87 -2.94 -4.32
CA PHE A 419 -16.95 -1.50 -4.44
C PHE A 419 -17.55 -0.85 -3.19
N ASN A 420 -16.82 0.11 -2.61
CA ASN A 420 -17.31 1.04 -1.60
C ASN A 420 -17.38 2.42 -2.26
N LEU A 421 -18.54 3.07 -2.23
CA LEU A 421 -18.74 4.39 -2.83
C LEU A 421 -18.01 5.47 -2.00
N PRO A 422 -16.95 6.12 -2.51
CA PRO A 422 -16.24 7.16 -1.76
C PRO A 422 -17.14 8.36 -1.47
N VAL A 423 -16.95 9.02 -0.33
CA VAL A 423 -17.72 10.23 0.01
C VAL A 423 -17.52 11.34 -1.03
N ASN A 424 -16.32 11.45 -1.61
CA ASN A 424 -16.00 12.48 -2.60
C ASN A 424 -15.41 11.84 -3.86
N CYS A 425 -16.25 11.71 -4.86
CA CYS A 425 -15.90 11.37 -6.22
C CYS A 425 -17.07 11.77 -7.12
N ASP A 426 -16.81 11.93 -8.42
CA ASP A 426 -17.81 12.34 -9.41
C ASP A 426 -19.07 11.44 -9.38
N LEU A 427 -18.90 10.14 -9.11
CA LEU A 427 -20.02 9.19 -9.02
C LEU A 427 -20.95 9.51 -7.83
N THR A 428 -20.42 9.98 -6.71
CA THR A 428 -21.22 10.39 -5.55
C THR A 428 -21.93 11.70 -5.81
N ASP A 429 -21.25 12.65 -6.46
CA ASP A 429 -21.85 13.94 -6.83
C ASP A 429 -22.99 13.78 -7.83
N ARG A 430 -22.88 12.78 -8.71
CA ARG A 430 -23.86 12.45 -9.76
C ARG A 430 -24.72 11.23 -9.41
N ALA A 431 -24.82 10.86 -8.13
CA ALA A 431 -25.45 9.61 -7.69
C ALA A 431 -26.84 9.35 -8.32
N SER A 432 -27.69 10.37 -8.39
CA SER A 432 -29.04 10.25 -8.98
C SER A 432 -29.03 9.91 -10.47
N GLU A 433 -28.04 10.38 -11.24
CA GLU A 433 -27.89 10.06 -12.66
C GLU A 433 -27.61 8.57 -12.90
N PHE A 434 -27.00 7.90 -11.91
CA PHE A 434 -26.65 6.49 -11.95
C PHE A 434 -27.63 5.61 -11.16
N GLY A 435 -28.79 6.14 -10.77
CA GLY A 435 -29.78 5.41 -9.97
C GLY A 435 -29.25 4.95 -8.61
N ILE A 436 -28.34 5.73 -8.01
CA ILE A 436 -27.74 5.45 -6.72
C ILE A 436 -28.54 6.16 -5.64
N ASP A 437 -29.15 5.37 -4.75
CA ASP A 437 -29.80 5.88 -3.56
C ASP A 437 -28.76 5.98 -2.44
N LEU A 438 -28.31 7.20 -2.17
CA LEU A 438 -27.40 7.44 -1.05
C LEU A 438 -28.15 7.25 0.26
N LEU A 439 -27.68 6.31 1.08
CA LEU A 439 -28.25 6.08 2.39
C LEU A 439 -27.61 7.02 3.41
N ASP A 440 -28.41 7.46 4.36
CA ASP A 440 -27.87 7.99 5.62
C ASP A 440 -27.22 6.84 6.37
N HIS A 441 -26.19 7.15 7.15
CA HIS A 441 -25.67 6.13 8.04
C HIS A 441 -26.47 6.14 9.33
N ASP A 442 -26.83 4.96 9.83
CA ASP A 442 -27.39 4.76 11.17
C ASP A 442 -26.41 5.07 12.31
N SER A 443 -25.28 5.71 12.01
CA SER A 443 -24.17 5.95 12.94
C SER A 443 -24.19 7.38 13.50
N PRO A 444 -23.72 7.58 14.74
CA PRO A 444 -23.70 8.89 15.39
C PRO A 444 -22.90 9.94 14.62
N ASP A 445 -23.19 11.21 14.89
CA ASP A 445 -22.61 12.40 14.24
C ASP A 445 -21.08 12.50 14.40
N ASP A 446 -20.49 11.78 15.36
CA ASP A 446 -19.05 11.81 15.67
C ASP A 446 -18.21 10.74 14.95
N ALA A 447 -18.76 10.11 13.89
CA ALA A 447 -18.07 9.07 13.13
C ALA A 447 -17.39 9.57 11.84
N ILE A 448 -16.10 9.27 11.70
CA ILE A 448 -15.32 9.43 10.48
C ILE A 448 -15.84 8.51 9.36
N ARG A 449 -16.08 9.09 8.19
CA ARG A 449 -16.58 8.38 7.01
C ARG A 449 -15.74 8.71 5.78
N LEU A 450 -15.23 7.67 5.13
CA LEU A 450 -14.53 7.75 3.83
C LEU A 450 -15.42 7.24 2.68
N TYR A 451 -16.45 6.45 3.00
CA TYR A 451 -17.37 5.85 2.05
C TYR A 451 -18.82 6.05 2.51
N ARG A 452 -19.76 6.08 1.55
CA ARG A 452 -21.19 6.13 1.79
C ARG A 452 -21.86 4.77 1.55
N PRO A 453 -22.77 4.32 2.43
CA PRO A 453 -23.69 3.25 2.10
C PRO A 453 -24.62 3.72 0.98
N PHE A 454 -24.97 2.81 0.10
CA PHE A 454 -25.82 3.11 -1.03
C PHE A 454 -26.65 1.88 -1.43
N LEU A 455 -27.77 2.14 -2.07
CA LEU A 455 -28.50 1.17 -2.88
C LEU A 455 -28.42 1.59 -4.35
N HIS A 456 -28.71 0.65 -5.23
CA HIS A 456 -28.96 0.93 -6.64
C HIS A 456 -30.34 0.38 -6.97
N ASN A 457 -31.27 1.26 -7.35
CA ASN A 457 -32.68 0.92 -7.59
C ASN A 457 -33.29 0.08 -6.44
N GLY A 458 -33.03 0.48 -5.18
CA GLY A 458 -33.52 -0.22 -3.99
C GLY A 458 -32.81 -1.53 -3.62
N GLN A 459 -31.79 -1.97 -4.35
CA GLN A 459 -31.01 -3.19 -4.06
C GLN A 459 -29.59 -2.86 -3.60
N ASN A 460 -28.94 -3.77 -2.87
CA ASN A 460 -27.55 -3.60 -2.45
C ASN A 460 -26.60 -4.42 -3.35
N PRO A 461 -25.87 -3.78 -4.30
CA PRO A 461 -25.04 -4.49 -5.27
C PRO A 461 -23.92 -5.31 -4.63
N ARG A 462 -23.51 -4.94 -3.41
CA ARG A 462 -22.43 -5.62 -2.67
C ARG A 462 -22.85 -7.02 -2.22
N ILE A 463 -24.14 -7.31 -2.10
CA ILE A 463 -24.62 -8.65 -1.75
C ILE A 463 -24.43 -9.58 -2.96
N ALA A 464 -24.89 -9.14 -4.15
CA ALA A 464 -24.70 -9.88 -5.39
C ALA A 464 -23.21 -10.08 -5.70
N ALA A 465 -22.38 -9.04 -5.54
CA ALA A 465 -20.94 -9.13 -5.74
C ALA A 465 -20.27 -10.18 -4.83
N ARG A 466 -20.62 -10.23 -3.54
CA ARG A 466 -20.10 -11.25 -2.62
C ARG A 466 -20.45 -12.66 -3.06
N ARG A 467 -21.70 -12.85 -3.49
CA ARG A 467 -22.21 -14.11 -4.00
C ARG A 467 -21.44 -14.54 -5.25
N ALA A 468 -21.26 -13.64 -6.21
CA ALA A 468 -20.50 -13.91 -7.43
C ALA A 468 -19.05 -14.33 -7.13
N VAL A 469 -18.37 -13.66 -6.18
CA VAL A 469 -17.01 -14.04 -5.76
C VAL A 469 -16.99 -15.44 -5.16
N SER A 470 -17.95 -15.80 -4.31
CA SER A 470 -17.96 -17.10 -3.62
C SER A 470 -18.48 -18.28 -4.44
N GLU A 471 -19.31 -18.02 -5.46
CA GLU A 471 -20.03 -19.07 -6.20
C GLU A 471 -19.62 -19.17 -7.68
N CYS A 472 -19.18 -18.08 -8.31
CA CYS A 472 -18.94 -18.05 -9.75
C CYS A 472 -17.44 -17.98 -10.08
N PHE A 473 -16.76 -16.96 -9.55
CA PHE A 473 -15.34 -16.72 -9.89
C PHE A 473 -14.40 -17.83 -9.40
N THR A 474 -14.75 -18.53 -8.32
CA THR A 474 -13.96 -19.64 -7.79
C THR A 474 -14.10 -20.94 -8.57
N GLU A 475 -15.08 -21.06 -9.46
CA GLU A 475 -15.27 -22.25 -10.30
C GLU A 475 -14.36 -22.24 -11.54
N ILE A 476 -13.84 -21.07 -11.94
CA ILE A 476 -12.85 -20.97 -13.02
C ILE A 476 -11.51 -21.53 -12.52
N PRO A 477 -10.96 -22.61 -13.12
CA PRO A 477 -9.77 -23.28 -12.60
C PRO A 477 -8.54 -22.36 -12.47
N SER A 478 -8.29 -21.50 -13.46
CA SER A 478 -7.17 -20.54 -13.45
C SER A 478 -7.32 -19.49 -12.35
N VAL A 479 -8.55 -19.00 -12.11
CA VAL A 479 -8.84 -18.04 -11.05
C VAL A 479 -8.71 -18.70 -9.68
N ALA A 480 -9.25 -19.91 -9.49
CA ALA A 480 -9.13 -20.67 -8.26
C ALA A 480 -7.66 -20.94 -7.90
N GLU A 481 -6.85 -21.25 -8.91
CA GLU A 481 -5.41 -21.41 -8.79
C GLU A 481 -4.72 -20.10 -8.40
N ALA A 482 -4.98 -19.00 -9.10
CA ALA A 482 -4.43 -17.68 -8.77
C ALA A 482 -4.82 -17.22 -7.36
N LEU A 483 -6.06 -17.46 -6.92
CA LEU A 483 -6.53 -17.19 -5.56
C LEU A 483 -5.80 -18.04 -4.52
N ARG A 484 -5.53 -19.32 -4.81
CA ARG A 484 -4.79 -20.21 -3.91
C ARG A 484 -3.32 -19.82 -3.80
N ARG A 485 -2.74 -19.32 -4.89
CA ARG A 485 -1.37 -18.80 -4.93
C ARG A 485 -1.26 -17.53 -4.12
N THR A 486 -2.19 -16.58 -4.31
CA THR A 486 -2.21 -15.24 -3.70
C THR A 486 -2.05 -15.30 -2.17
N PRO A 487 -0.85 -14.99 -1.63
CA PRO A 487 -0.65 -14.94 -0.19
C PRO A 487 -1.59 -13.96 0.53
N ARG A 488 -2.09 -14.36 1.70
CA ARG A 488 -2.99 -13.54 2.52
C ARG A 488 -2.31 -12.36 3.23
N TRP A 489 -0.99 -12.38 3.36
CA TRP A 489 -0.20 -11.40 4.10
C TRP A 489 1.02 -10.93 3.31
N PHE A 490 1.54 -9.75 3.67
CA PHE A 490 2.65 -9.03 3.03
C PHE A 490 2.42 -8.64 1.56
N ARG A 491 1.51 -9.33 0.86
CA ARG A 491 0.92 -8.98 -0.43
C ARG A 491 1.97 -8.56 -1.47
N THR A 492 1.83 -7.36 -2.00
CA THR A 492 2.53 -6.83 -3.18
C THR A 492 4.05 -6.82 -3.05
N SER A 493 4.61 -6.70 -1.84
CA SER A 493 6.06 -6.76 -1.63
C SER A 493 6.63 -8.18 -1.70
N HIS A 494 5.81 -9.21 -1.46
CA HIS A 494 6.25 -10.62 -1.50
C HIS A 494 5.83 -11.33 -2.78
N PHE A 495 4.74 -10.93 -3.44
CA PHE A 495 4.24 -11.58 -4.66
C PHE A 495 5.32 -11.73 -5.75
N PRO A 496 6.16 -10.71 -6.03
CA PRO A 496 7.26 -10.83 -6.98
C PRO A 496 8.34 -11.85 -6.56
N LEU A 497 8.33 -12.32 -5.32
CA LEU A 497 9.33 -13.25 -4.78
C LEU A 497 8.81 -14.68 -4.65
N ILE A 498 7.51 -14.90 -4.81
CA ILE A 498 6.91 -16.23 -4.75
C ILE A 498 7.27 -17.03 -6.00
N GLU A 499 7.77 -18.24 -5.81
CA GLU A 499 8.04 -19.19 -6.88
C GLU A 499 6.73 -19.72 -7.46
N ILE A 500 6.60 -19.71 -8.78
CA ILE A 500 5.43 -20.26 -9.48
C ILE A 500 5.93 -21.37 -10.42
N PRO A 501 5.60 -22.64 -10.16
CA PRO A 501 6.02 -23.76 -11.00
C PRO A 501 5.60 -23.55 -12.47
N GLY A 502 6.53 -23.78 -13.40
CA GLY A 502 6.28 -23.65 -14.84
C GLY A 502 6.26 -22.21 -15.37
N ARG A 503 6.46 -21.20 -14.52
CA ARG A 503 6.63 -19.81 -14.95
C ARG A 503 8.11 -19.44 -15.04
N ILE A 504 8.49 -18.85 -16.18
CA ILE A 504 9.80 -18.20 -16.34
C ILE A 504 9.82 -16.99 -15.41
N SER A 505 10.88 -16.83 -14.63
CA SER A 505 11.02 -15.70 -13.72
C SER A 505 11.95 -14.64 -14.30
N GLY A 506 11.45 -13.43 -14.54
CA GLY A 506 12.22 -12.29 -15.07
C GLY A 506 13.19 -11.63 -14.10
N PHE A 507 13.79 -12.37 -13.16
CA PHE A 507 14.75 -11.78 -12.22
C PHE A 507 16.09 -11.49 -12.90
N SER A 508 16.64 -10.31 -12.64
CA SER A 508 18.00 -9.94 -13.08
C SER A 508 19.09 -10.91 -12.60
N THR A 509 18.87 -11.63 -11.49
CA THR A 509 19.84 -12.61 -10.95
C THR A 509 19.88 -13.94 -11.70
N ASP A 510 18.86 -14.26 -12.51
CA ASP A 510 18.82 -15.50 -13.30
C ASP A 510 19.43 -15.35 -14.68
N GLN A 511 19.66 -14.11 -15.11
CA GLN A 511 20.47 -13.83 -16.28
C GLN A 511 21.93 -14.03 -15.86
N GLY A 512 22.44 -15.25 -16.07
CA GLY A 512 23.86 -15.54 -15.95
C GLY A 512 24.71 -14.55 -16.77
N PRO A 513 26.02 -14.45 -16.51
CA PRO A 513 26.88 -13.54 -17.27
C PRO A 513 26.71 -13.85 -18.76
N ASP A 514 26.35 -12.84 -19.55
CA ASP A 514 26.30 -12.90 -21.00
C ASP A 514 27.59 -13.57 -21.49
N THR A 515 27.43 -14.76 -22.07
CA THR A 515 28.52 -15.43 -22.77
C THR A 515 28.61 -14.79 -24.15
N SER A 516 29.35 -13.68 -24.21
CA SER A 516 29.91 -13.14 -25.44
C SER A 516 31.42 -13.34 -25.47
#